data_AF-A0A2H6JTD6-F1
#
_entry.id   AF-A0A2H6JTD6-F1
#
_cell.length_a   1.000
_cell.length_b   1.000
_cell.length_c   1.000
_cell.angle_alpha   90.00
_cell.angle_beta   90.00
_cell.angle_gamma   90.00
#
_symmetry.space_group_name_H-M   'P 1'
#
loop_
_entity.id
_entity.type
_entity.pdbx_description
1 polymer ?
#
loop_
_entity_poly.entity_id
_entity_poly.type
_entity_poly.pdbx_seq_one_letter_code
_entity_poly.pdbx_strand_id
1 'polypeptide(L)' 'MRLDLNPEVEKNKAYPREWWSVSGRVLVDKTKPKSILFREIAAEIKKIRGEK' A
#
# COMPACT_ATOMS: atom_id res chain seq x y z
N MET A 1 2.49 16.16 -1.52
CA MET A 1 3.01 14.78 -1.49
C MET A 1 2.62 14.17 -0.16
N ARG A 2 1.64 13.23 -0.12
CA ARG A 2 0.85 13.00 1.12
C ARG A 2 1.51 12.11 2.19
N LEU A 3 2.42 11.19 1.84
CA LEU A 3 3.15 10.36 2.84
C LEU A 3 4.65 10.18 2.54
N ASP A 4 5.14 10.64 1.38
CA ASP A 4 6.55 10.58 0.97
C ASP A 4 7.23 9.20 1.16
N LEU A 5 6.57 8.15 0.66
CA LEU A 5 7.00 6.75 0.82
C LEU A 5 7.53 6.10 -0.47
N ASN A 6 7.80 6.90 -1.51
CA ASN A 6 8.28 6.49 -2.84
C ASN A 6 7.66 5.16 -3.35
N PRO A 7 6.34 5.13 -3.64
CA PRO A 7 5.67 3.89 -3.97
C PRO A 7 6.10 3.34 -5.34
N GLU A 8 6.47 2.06 -5.38
CA GLU A 8 6.77 1.32 -6.62
C GLU A 8 5.76 0.19 -6.82
N VAL A 9 5.15 0.10 -8.01
CA VAL A 9 4.09 -0.87 -8.29
C VAL A 9 4.61 -2.05 -9.09
N GLU A 10 4.55 -3.24 -8.50
CA GLU A 10 4.84 -4.51 -9.16
C GLU A 10 3.54 -5.21 -9.57
N LYS A 11 3.09 -4.96 -10.80
CA LYS A 11 1.77 -5.41 -11.31
C LYS A 11 1.64 -6.93 -11.47
N ASN A 12 2.74 -7.63 -11.74
CA ASN A 12 2.73 -9.05 -12.13
C ASN A 12 3.02 -10.01 -10.96
N LYS A 13 2.87 -9.54 -9.71
CA LYS A 13 3.13 -10.36 -8.52
C LYS A 13 1.80 -10.79 -7.89
N ALA A 14 1.69 -12.08 -7.60
CA ALA A 14 0.60 -12.65 -6.82
C ALA A 14 1.05 -12.89 -5.37
N TYR A 15 0.10 -12.80 -4.43
CA TYR A 15 0.34 -13.20 -3.04
C TYR A 15 0.29 -14.73 -2.95
N PRO A 16 1.27 -15.43 -2.35
CA PRO A 16 1.32 -16.90 -2.39
C PRO A 16 0.08 -17.63 -1.87
N ARG A 17 -0.67 -17.06 -0.91
CA ARG A 17 -1.93 -17.66 -0.43
C ARG A 17 -3.09 -17.55 -1.42
N GLU A 18 -2.96 -16.66 -2.40
CA GLU A 18 -3.92 -16.37 -3.47
C GLU A 18 -3.18 -16.35 -4.81
N TRP A 19 -2.33 -17.36 -5.04
CA TRP A 19 -1.41 -17.38 -6.19
C TRP A 19 -2.10 -17.27 -7.55
N TRP A 20 -3.37 -17.68 -7.63
CA TRP A 20 -4.22 -17.59 -8.83
C TRP A 20 -4.71 -16.16 -9.13
N SER A 21 -4.59 -15.24 -8.17
CA SER A 21 -5.06 -13.85 -8.29
C SER A 21 -3.89 -12.89 -8.45
N VAL A 22 -3.70 -12.37 -9.66
CA VAL A 22 -2.67 -11.38 -9.96
C VAL A 22 -3.23 -9.98 -9.76
N SER A 23 -3.19 -9.52 -8.50
CA SER A 23 -3.58 -8.15 -8.12
C SER A 23 -2.40 -7.17 -8.04
N GLY A 24 -1.17 -7.68 -8.08
CA GLY A 24 0.06 -6.91 -7.92
C GLY A 24 0.41 -6.64 -6.45
N ARG A 25 1.51 -5.90 -6.23
CA ARG A 25 1.87 -5.36 -4.91
C ARG A 25 2.55 -4.00 -5.05
N VAL A 26 2.55 -3.25 -3.95
CA VAL A 26 3.22 -1.94 -3.87
C VAL A 26 4.35 -2.03 -2.86
N LEU A 27 5.56 -1.67 -3.29
CA LEU A 27 6.72 -1.46 -2.43
C LEU A 27 6.69 -0.03 -1.92
N VAL A 28 7.06 0.16 -0.66
CA VAL A 28 7.09 1.47 0.00
C VAL A 28 8.28 1.52 0.95
N ASP A 29 8.78 2.74 1.19
CA ASP A 29 9.85 2.97 2.14
C ASP A 29 9.41 2.67 3.57
N LYS A 30 10.25 1.91 4.29
CA LYS A 30 10.02 1.59 5.70
C LYS A 30 10.61 2.69 6.59
N THR A 31 9.91 3.81 6.71
CA THR A 31 10.31 4.93 7.58
C THR A 31 9.96 4.72 9.06
N LYS A 32 9.00 3.82 9.34
CA LYS A 32 8.43 3.53 10.67
C LYS A 32 8.15 2.03 10.84
N PRO A 33 7.80 1.55 12.05
CA PRO A 33 7.28 0.20 12.25
C PRO A 33 6.09 -0.11 11.32
N LYS A 34 6.06 -1.33 10.77
CA LYS A 34 5.12 -1.74 9.72
C LYS A 34 3.65 -1.54 10.11
N SER A 35 3.31 -1.81 11.36
CA SER A 35 1.95 -1.63 11.88
C SER A 35 1.51 -0.17 11.91
N ILE A 36 2.39 0.75 12.28
CA ILE A 36 2.12 2.20 12.30
C ILE A 36 1.97 2.71 10.87
N LEU A 37 2.91 2.33 9.99
CA LEU A 37 2.89 2.73 8.58
C LEU A 37 1.59 2.30 7.89
N PHE A 38 1.14 1.06 8.13
CA PHE A 38 -0.12 0.57 7.58
C PHE A 38 -1.34 1.34 8.06
N ARG A 39 -1.37 1.77 9.33
CA ARG A 39 -2.46 2.60 9.86
C ARG A 39 -2.48 3.98 9.20
N GLU A 40 -1.32 4.61 9.01
CA GLU A 40 -1.19 5.91 8.34
C GLU A 40 -1.66 5.83 6.88
N ILE A 41 -1.20 4.81 6.14
CA ILE A 41 -1.64 4.56 4.76
C ILE A 41 -3.15 4.34 4.70
N ALA A 42 -3.70 3.50 5.58
CA ALA A 42 -5.14 3.20 5.59
C ALA A 42 -5.99 4.43 5.91
N ALA A 43 -5.56 5.26 6.86
CA ALA A 43 -6.24 6.51 7.22
C ALA A 43 -6.27 7.48 6.03
N GLU A 44 -5.16 7.62 5.30
CA GLU A 44 -5.08 8.51 4.16
C GLU A 44 -5.92 8.02 2.98
N ILE A 45 -5.90 6.71 2.69
CA ILE A 45 -6.79 6.10 1.68
C ILE A 45 -8.26 6.34 2.03
N LYS A 46 -8.63 6.24 3.31
CA LYS A 46 -10.01 6.46 3.76
C LYS A 46 -10.44 7.91 3.53
N LYS A 47 -9.58 8.89 3.82
CA LYS A 47 -9.86 10.31 3.50
C LYS A 47 -10.10 10.50 2.01
N ILE A 48 -9.21 9.99 1.16
CA ILE A 48 -9.33 10.09 -0.30
C ILE A 48 -10.64 9.48 -0.81
N ARG A 49 -11.08 8.35 -0.23
CA ARG A 49 -12.33 7.69 -0.61
C ARG A 49 -13.58 8.40 -0.07
N GLY A 50 -13.47 9.10 1.06
CA GLY A 50 -14.56 9.82 1.71
C GLY A 50 -14.70 11.29 1.29
N GLU A 51 -13.66 11.89 0.71
CA GLU A 51 -13.66 13.22 0.09
C GLU A 51 -14.36 13.23 -1.30
N LYS A 52 -15.17 12.22 -1.60
CA LYS A 52 -15.83 12.03 -2.90
C LYS A 52 -17.30 12.47 -2.85
#